data_AF-A0A0J6UQH7-F1
#
_entry.id   AF-A0A0J6UQH7-F1
#
_cell.length_a   1.000
_cell.length_b   1.000
_cell.length_c   1.000
_cell.angle_alpha   90.00
_cell.angle_beta   90.00
_cell.angle_gamma   90.00
#
_symmetry.space_group_name_H-M   'P 1'
#
loop_
_entity.id
_entity.type
_entity.pdbx_description
1 polymer ?
#
loop_
_entity_poly.entity_id
_entity_poly.type
_entity_poly.pdbx_seq_one_letter_code
_entity_poly.pdbx_strand_id
1 'polypeptide(L)'
;MTTVTEARSGKGHRDENFPVASHLIHPRHRGPILDFYYYVRAGDDVADNAGLSPERKIALLDGLADALTGKGPDDPVAAPLRRALAERGLPPRHALELLDAFRMDAHKTRYETWDELAHYCRYSAVPVGRFVLDVHGEDPGRTWPTSDAICTALQVINHLQDCAKDFRNVDRVYLPRETLEKHGARIEDLGGERATPALRAVIEDLAQRCLDLLEEGRPLPDLIDDTRLAMEIAAIHRLAVLLARGLLVRDPLSEKVHHGKAAFALTALGAAATTLARRPFRRHLQPALRGARS
;
A
#
# COMPACT_ATOMS: atom_id res chain seq x y z
N MET A 1 26.33 16.57 -8.64
CA MET A 1 24.86 16.65 -8.79
C MET A 1 24.30 15.37 -8.22
N THR A 2 23.50 15.41 -7.16
CA THR A 2 22.97 14.20 -6.51
C THR A 2 22.06 13.42 -7.47
N THR A 3 22.33 12.13 -7.65
CA THR A 3 21.59 11.17 -8.48
C THR A 3 20.60 10.36 -7.64
N VAL A 4 19.64 9.68 -8.28
CA VAL A 4 18.69 8.78 -7.58
C VAL A 4 19.46 7.68 -6.83
N THR A 5 20.50 7.13 -7.45
CA THR A 5 21.34 6.09 -6.84
C THR A 5 21.97 6.56 -5.54
N GLU A 6 22.40 7.82 -5.46
CA GLU A 6 22.98 8.41 -4.25
C GLU A 6 21.95 8.73 -3.16
N ALA A 7 20.66 8.83 -3.50
CA ALA A 7 19.58 9.09 -2.54
C ALA A 7 19.09 7.83 -1.80
N ARG A 8 19.54 6.63 -2.19
CA ARG A 8 19.04 5.36 -1.65
C ARG A 8 19.37 5.16 -0.18
N SER A 9 18.40 4.67 0.58
CA SER A 9 18.52 4.40 2.03
C SER A 9 19.20 3.06 2.36
N GLY A 10 19.40 2.19 1.37
CA GLY A 10 20.00 0.85 1.53
C GLY A 10 19.04 -0.22 2.06
N LYS A 11 17.78 0.14 2.40
CA LYS A 11 16.73 -0.81 2.80
C LYS A 11 16.32 -1.73 1.65
N GLY A 12 15.99 -2.97 1.98
CA GLY A 12 15.61 -4.01 1.03
C GLY A 12 14.22 -4.58 1.27
N HIS A 13 13.75 -5.43 0.37
CA HIS A 13 12.43 -6.07 0.41
C HIS A 13 12.15 -6.93 1.68
N ARG A 14 13.19 -7.17 2.50
CA ARG A 14 13.12 -7.93 3.76
C ARG A 14 12.78 -7.06 4.98
N ASP A 15 12.81 -5.74 4.82
CA ASP A 15 12.54 -4.78 5.89
C ASP A 15 11.06 -4.38 5.95
N GLU A 16 10.24 -4.86 5.00
CA GLU A 16 8.83 -4.50 4.84
C GLU A 16 7.90 -5.29 5.78
N ASN A 17 6.80 -4.65 6.19
CA ASN A 17 5.77 -5.26 7.05
C ASN A 17 5.05 -6.45 6.38
N PHE A 18 5.06 -6.50 5.04
CA PHE A 18 4.52 -7.59 4.24
C PHE A 18 5.61 -8.14 3.29
N PRO A 19 5.71 -9.47 3.12
CA PRO A 19 6.74 -10.06 2.28
C PRO A 19 6.52 -9.68 0.82
N VAL A 20 7.42 -8.85 0.28
CA VAL A 20 7.45 -8.54 -1.15
C VAL A 20 7.93 -9.76 -1.93
N ALA A 21 7.18 -10.17 -2.96
CA ALA A 21 7.50 -11.34 -3.79
C ALA A 21 7.69 -12.63 -2.96
N SER A 22 6.73 -12.93 -2.09
CA SER A 22 6.76 -14.08 -1.19
C SER A 22 7.02 -15.42 -1.90
N HIS A 23 7.41 -16.43 -1.12
CA HIS A 23 7.55 -17.80 -1.64
C HIS A 23 6.23 -18.43 -2.12
N LEU A 24 5.07 -17.88 -1.72
CA LEU A 24 3.79 -18.32 -2.25
C LEU A 24 3.64 -17.91 -3.71
N ILE A 25 4.03 -16.68 -4.07
CA ILE A 25 4.01 -16.18 -5.45
C ILE A 25 4.82 -17.09 -6.36
N HIS A 26 4.27 -17.45 -7.53
CA HIS A 26 4.95 -18.32 -8.47
C HIS A 26 6.27 -17.66 -8.97
N PRO A 27 7.40 -18.40 -9.10
CA PRO A 27 8.70 -17.82 -9.47
C PRO A 27 8.69 -16.90 -10.68
N ARG A 28 7.89 -17.26 -11.71
CA ARG A 28 7.72 -16.45 -12.94
C ARG A 28 7.27 -15.00 -12.70
N HIS A 29 6.56 -14.72 -11.60
CA HIS A 29 6.04 -13.38 -11.27
C HIS A 29 6.95 -12.59 -10.32
N ARG A 30 7.89 -13.25 -9.63
CA ARG A 30 8.71 -12.61 -8.59
C ARG A 30 9.65 -11.55 -9.14
N GLY A 31 10.30 -11.81 -10.28
CA GLY A 31 11.21 -10.86 -10.93
C GLY A 31 10.55 -9.50 -11.20
N PRO A 32 9.45 -9.45 -11.98
CA PRO A 32 8.71 -8.21 -12.22
C PRO A 32 8.22 -7.50 -10.96
N ILE A 33 7.78 -8.25 -9.94
CA ILE A 33 7.35 -7.68 -8.65
C ILE A 33 8.53 -7.04 -7.91
N LEU A 34 9.70 -7.69 -7.93
CA LEU A 34 10.93 -7.14 -7.34
C LEU A 34 11.41 -5.91 -8.11
N ASP A 35 11.41 -5.94 -9.44
CA ASP A 35 11.79 -4.78 -10.27
C ASP A 35 10.88 -3.58 -9.99
N PHE A 36 9.57 -3.82 -9.85
CA PHE A 36 8.61 -2.78 -9.46
C PHE A 36 8.89 -2.24 -8.06
N TYR A 37 9.09 -3.13 -7.09
CA TYR A 37 9.45 -2.73 -5.72
C TYR A 37 10.72 -1.87 -5.69
N TYR A 38 11.79 -2.28 -6.38
CA TYR A 38 13.05 -1.56 -6.37
C TYR A 38 12.97 -0.19 -7.06
N TYR A 39 12.12 -0.08 -8.10
CA TYR A 39 11.83 1.19 -8.75
C TYR A 39 11.08 2.15 -7.81
N VAL A 40 9.99 1.67 -7.21
CA VAL A 40 9.16 2.46 -6.29
C VAL A 40 9.96 2.86 -5.05
N ARG A 41 10.73 1.94 -4.46
CA ARG A 41 11.60 2.23 -3.31
C ARG A 41 12.62 3.32 -3.60
N ALA A 42 13.14 3.38 -4.83
CA ALA A 42 14.05 4.46 -5.20
C ALA A 42 13.34 5.82 -5.30
N GLY A 43 12.09 5.84 -5.75
CA GLY A 43 11.26 7.06 -5.71
C GLY A 43 10.96 7.51 -4.28
N ASP A 44 10.59 6.56 -3.41
CA ASP A 44 10.36 6.77 -1.97
C ASP A 44 11.61 7.34 -1.27
N ASP A 45 12.78 6.74 -1.51
CA ASP A 45 14.05 7.21 -0.98
C ASP A 45 14.38 8.66 -1.43
N VAL A 46 14.00 9.05 -2.65
CA VAL A 46 14.11 10.45 -3.11
C VAL A 46 13.14 11.36 -2.36
N ALA A 47 11.89 10.94 -2.19
CA ALA A 47 10.85 11.70 -1.50
C ALA A 47 11.20 11.96 -0.02
N ASP A 48 11.77 10.96 0.65
CA ASP A 48 12.13 10.99 2.07
C ASP A 48 13.47 11.68 2.35
N ASN A 49 14.27 11.99 1.33
CA ASN A 49 15.59 12.56 1.53
C ASN A 49 15.49 14.00 2.08
N ALA A 50 15.84 14.20 3.35
CA ALA A 50 15.81 15.51 4.02
C ALA A 50 16.83 16.52 3.46
N GLY A 51 17.87 16.05 2.76
CA GLY A 51 18.90 16.90 2.17
C GLY A 51 18.55 17.47 0.79
N LEU A 52 17.42 17.07 0.21
CA LEU A 52 16.96 17.54 -1.10
C LEU A 52 15.84 18.58 -0.96
N SER A 53 15.93 19.67 -1.73
CA SER A 53 14.81 20.61 -1.87
C SER A 53 13.62 19.93 -2.58
N PRO A 54 12.38 20.38 -2.37
CA PRO A 54 11.22 19.86 -3.07
C PRO A 54 11.37 19.87 -4.60
N GLU A 55 11.93 20.93 -5.17
CA GLU A 55 12.16 21.07 -6.61
C GLU A 55 13.16 20.03 -7.11
N ARG A 56 14.20 19.74 -6.31
CA ARG A 56 15.18 18.71 -6.66
C ARG A 56 14.58 17.31 -6.58
N LYS A 57 13.72 17.04 -5.60
CA LYS A 57 12.98 15.76 -5.50
C LYS A 57 12.12 15.56 -6.74
N ILE A 58 11.33 16.56 -7.11
CA ILE A 58 10.48 16.51 -8.32
C ILE A 58 11.31 16.26 -9.57
N ALA A 59 12.41 16.99 -9.78
CA ALA A 59 13.26 16.80 -10.95
C ALA A 59 13.86 15.39 -11.05
N LEU A 60 14.19 14.75 -9.91
CA LEU A 60 14.67 13.37 -9.88
C LEU A 60 13.55 12.36 -10.16
N LEU A 61 12.36 12.58 -9.62
CA LEU A 61 11.18 11.76 -9.89
C LEU A 61 10.74 11.86 -11.36
N ASP A 62 10.82 13.04 -11.96
CA ASP A 62 10.55 13.25 -13.39
C ASP A 62 11.58 12.53 -14.25
N GLY A 63 12.87 12.58 -13.90
CA GLY A 63 13.91 11.80 -14.56
C GLY A 63 13.65 10.28 -14.50
N LEU A 64 13.18 9.76 -13.36
CA LEU A 64 12.79 8.34 -13.24
C LEU A 64 11.58 7.99 -14.11
N ALA A 65 10.59 8.89 -14.21
CA ALA A 65 9.42 8.69 -15.06
C ALA A 65 9.81 8.69 -16.55
N ASP A 66 10.65 9.62 -16.97
CA ASP A 66 11.15 9.73 -18.34
C ASP A 66 12.01 8.53 -18.72
N ALA A 67 12.88 8.06 -17.83
CA ALA A 67 13.68 6.85 -18.05
C ALA A 67 12.81 5.58 -18.17
N LEU A 68 11.78 5.44 -17.33
CA LEU A 68 10.85 4.31 -17.38
C LEU A 68 10.03 4.30 -18.67
N THR A 69 9.63 5.47 -19.17
CA THR A 69 8.83 5.62 -20.39
C THR A 69 9.66 5.69 -21.67
N GLY A 70 10.99 5.71 -21.57
CA GLY A 70 11.91 5.82 -22.71
C GLY A 70 11.98 7.20 -23.34
N LYS A 71 11.49 8.23 -22.64
CA LYS A 71 11.57 9.65 -23.06
C LYS A 71 12.85 10.34 -22.58
N GLY A 72 13.50 9.77 -21.57
CA GLY A 72 14.73 10.27 -20.98
C GLY A 72 15.94 9.35 -21.23
N PRO A 73 17.12 9.73 -20.70
CA PRO A 73 18.29 8.85 -20.72
C PRO A 73 18.02 7.55 -19.97
N ASP A 74 18.79 6.51 -20.29
CA ASP A 74 18.72 5.26 -19.55
C ASP A 74 19.15 5.45 -18.10
N ASP A 75 18.36 4.85 -17.19
CA ASP A 75 18.61 4.86 -15.76
C ASP A 75 18.67 3.41 -15.23
N PRO A 76 19.69 3.04 -14.44
CA PRO A 76 19.88 1.67 -13.97
C PRO A 76 18.79 1.19 -12.99
N VAL A 77 18.07 2.09 -12.33
CA VAL A 77 16.91 1.78 -11.49
C VAL A 77 15.67 1.54 -12.34
N ALA A 78 15.45 2.36 -13.39
CA ALA A 78 14.29 2.22 -14.27
C ALA A 78 14.40 1.05 -15.27
N ALA A 79 15.61 0.73 -15.73
CA ALA A 79 15.83 -0.22 -16.83
C ALA A 79 15.30 -1.65 -16.56
N PRO A 80 15.47 -2.26 -15.36
CA PRO A 80 14.90 -3.58 -15.07
C PRO A 80 13.37 -3.60 -15.21
N LEU A 81 12.68 -2.65 -14.56
CA LEU A 81 11.22 -2.57 -14.64
C LEU A 81 10.74 -2.30 -16.06
N ARG A 82 11.40 -1.40 -16.79
CA ARG A 82 11.05 -1.10 -18.19
C ARG A 82 11.09 -2.35 -19.07
N ARG A 83 12.13 -3.20 -18.92
CA ARG A 83 12.21 -4.48 -19.63
C ARG A 83 11.09 -5.44 -19.21
N ALA A 84 10.87 -5.61 -17.91
CA ALA A 84 9.83 -6.51 -17.40
C ALA A 84 8.41 -6.10 -17.86
N LEU A 85 8.13 -4.80 -17.93
CA LEU A 85 6.89 -4.24 -18.46
C LEU A 85 6.73 -4.56 -19.95
N ALA A 86 7.77 -4.30 -20.74
CA ALA A 86 7.76 -4.57 -22.19
C ALA A 86 7.58 -6.06 -22.50
N GLU A 87 8.30 -6.95 -21.81
CA GLU A 87 8.20 -8.41 -21.96
C GLU A 87 6.80 -8.95 -21.65
N ARG A 88 6.05 -8.25 -20.78
CA ARG A 88 4.72 -8.66 -20.32
C ARG A 88 3.58 -7.87 -20.95
N GLY A 89 3.88 -6.90 -21.80
CA GLY A 89 2.89 -6.00 -22.39
C GLY A 89 2.13 -5.16 -21.35
N LEU A 90 2.76 -4.85 -20.20
CA LEU A 90 2.15 -4.09 -19.12
C LEU A 90 2.48 -2.59 -19.26
N PRO A 91 1.49 -1.68 -19.09
CA PRO A 91 1.75 -0.25 -19.11
C PRO A 91 2.50 0.18 -17.82
N PRO A 92 3.34 1.23 -17.88
CA PRO A 92 4.07 1.74 -16.70
C PRO A 92 3.18 2.49 -15.69
N ARG A 93 1.86 2.56 -15.93
CA ARG A 93 0.89 3.41 -15.21
C ARG A 93 1.04 3.34 -13.68
N HIS A 94 1.15 2.13 -13.12
CA HIS A 94 1.12 1.94 -11.67
C HIS A 94 2.39 2.48 -11.01
N ALA A 95 3.52 2.35 -11.70
CA ALA A 95 4.80 2.88 -11.23
C ALA A 95 4.80 4.42 -11.29
N LEU A 96 4.21 4.99 -12.35
CA LEU A 96 4.08 6.43 -12.51
C LEU A 96 3.12 7.05 -11.48
N GLU A 97 1.99 6.40 -11.19
CA GLU A 97 1.04 6.82 -10.16
C GLU A 97 1.70 6.87 -8.76
N LEU A 98 2.59 5.92 -8.44
CA LEU A 98 3.37 5.96 -7.19
C LEU A 98 4.34 7.15 -7.15
N LEU A 99 4.98 7.49 -8.28
CA LEU A 99 5.81 8.70 -8.34
C LEU A 99 4.97 9.96 -8.12
N ASP A 100 3.70 9.98 -8.52
CA ASP A 100 2.81 11.11 -8.23
C ASP A 100 2.56 11.27 -6.72
N ALA A 101 2.40 10.17 -5.98
CA ALA A 101 2.34 10.24 -4.52
C ALA A 101 3.62 10.85 -3.92
N PHE A 102 4.79 10.43 -4.40
CA PHE A 102 6.07 10.97 -3.96
C PHE A 102 6.24 12.47 -4.29
N ARG A 103 5.69 12.93 -5.42
CA ARG A 103 5.62 14.36 -5.74
C ARG A 103 4.68 15.11 -4.79
N MET A 104 3.52 14.53 -4.45
CA MET A 104 2.61 15.11 -3.45
C MET A 104 3.33 15.26 -2.11
N ASP A 105 4.05 14.22 -1.69
CA ASP A 105 4.80 14.21 -0.44
C ASP A 105 5.92 15.25 -0.40
N ALA A 106 6.41 15.77 -1.53
CA ALA A 106 7.41 16.83 -1.53
C ALA A 106 6.88 18.17 -0.96
N HIS A 107 5.56 18.38 -0.96
CA HIS A 107 4.95 19.65 -0.56
C HIS A 107 3.85 19.52 0.50
N LYS A 108 3.18 18.37 0.54
CA LYS A 108 2.02 18.16 1.39
C LYS A 108 2.38 17.35 2.62
N THR A 109 1.94 17.85 3.75
CA THR A 109 2.26 17.27 5.05
C THR A 109 1.04 16.98 5.90
N ARG A 110 -0.10 17.66 5.63
CA ARG A 110 -1.33 17.64 6.42
C ARG A 110 -2.50 17.41 5.48
N TYR A 111 -3.56 16.79 6.00
CA TYR A 111 -4.77 16.42 5.27
C TYR A 111 -6.00 16.97 6.01
N GLU A 112 -6.90 17.61 5.27
CA GLU A 112 -8.10 18.25 5.78
C GLU A 112 -9.22 17.25 6.01
N THR A 113 -9.43 16.36 5.04
CA THR A 113 -10.57 15.43 5.01
C THR A 113 -10.15 13.99 4.74
N TRP A 114 -11.04 13.05 5.08
CA TRP A 114 -10.90 11.65 4.70
C TRP A 114 -10.75 11.47 3.19
N ASP A 115 -11.52 12.19 2.40
CA ASP A 115 -11.48 12.08 0.94
C ASP A 115 -10.12 12.51 0.38
N GLU A 116 -9.50 13.51 0.99
CA GLU A 116 -8.15 13.95 0.63
C GLU A 116 -7.08 12.91 1.00
N LEU A 117 -7.20 12.27 2.16
CA LEU A 117 -6.33 11.16 2.55
C LEU A 117 -6.53 9.95 1.62
N ALA A 118 -7.77 9.58 1.32
CA ALA A 118 -8.12 8.50 0.42
C ALA A 118 -7.61 8.79 -1.02
N HIS A 119 -7.66 10.04 -1.46
CA HIS A 119 -7.08 10.48 -2.72
C HIS A 119 -5.56 10.27 -2.73
N TYR A 120 -4.85 10.56 -1.64
CA TYR A 120 -3.43 10.22 -1.55
C TYR A 120 -3.20 8.70 -1.63
N CYS A 121 -3.98 7.89 -0.89
CA CYS A 121 -3.88 6.43 -0.93
C CYS A 121 -4.11 5.83 -2.32
N ARG A 122 -4.92 6.48 -3.17
CA ARG A 122 -5.12 6.11 -4.59
C ARG A 122 -3.81 6.09 -5.38
N TYR A 123 -2.83 6.91 -4.99
CA TYR A 123 -1.52 6.97 -5.64
C TYR A 123 -0.46 6.23 -4.83
N SER A 124 -0.48 6.32 -3.50
CA SER A 124 0.58 5.79 -2.64
C SER A 124 0.49 4.29 -2.36
N ALA A 125 -0.67 3.66 -2.56
CA ALA A 125 -0.87 2.24 -2.20
C ALA A 125 -1.65 1.43 -3.23
N VAL A 126 -2.75 1.98 -3.77
CA VAL A 126 -3.60 1.28 -4.75
C VAL A 126 -2.83 0.73 -5.97
N PRO A 127 -1.85 1.47 -6.55
CA PRO A 127 -1.14 0.98 -7.73
C PRO A 127 -0.31 -0.28 -7.44
N VAL A 128 0.13 -0.50 -6.20
CA VAL A 128 0.88 -1.70 -5.80
C VAL A 128 0.02 -2.96 -5.96
N GLY A 129 -1.19 -2.95 -5.40
CA GLY A 129 -2.11 -4.10 -5.49
C GLY A 129 -2.52 -4.39 -6.94
N ARG A 130 -2.85 -3.34 -7.70
CA ARG A 130 -3.18 -3.46 -9.12
C ARG A 130 -2.02 -4.00 -9.95
N PHE A 131 -0.79 -3.57 -9.70
CA PHE A 131 0.38 -4.10 -10.40
C PHE A 131 0.58 -5.60 -10.13
N VAL A 132 0.42 -6.04 -8.88
CA VAL A 132 0.51 -7.47 -8.54
C VAL A 132 -0.57 -8.27 -9.28
N LEU A 133 -1.81 -7.79 -9.33
CA LEU A 133 -2.90 -8.44 -10.07
C LEU A 133 -2.63 -8.50 -11.58
N ASP A 134 -2.19 -7.39 -12.18
CA ASP A 134 -1.87 -7.30 -13.60
C ASP A 134 -0.71 -8.22 -13.99
N VAL A 135 0.33 -8.34 -13.14
CA VAL A 135 1.44 -9.29 -13.35
C VAL A 135 0.97 -10.74 -13.35
N HIS A 136 -0.12 -11.06 -12.66
CA HIS A 136 -0.73 -12.39 -12.67
C HIS A 136 -1.75 -12.59 -13.81
N GLY A 137 -2.08 -11.52 -14.55
CA GLY A 137 -3.04 -11.57 -15.66
C GLY A 137 -4.49 -11.65 -15.19
N GLU A 138 -4.77 -11.18 -13.97
CA GLU A 138 -6.12 -11.13 -13.42
C GLU A 138 -6.95 -10.05 -14.14
N ASP A 139 -8.27 -10.28 -14.24
CA ASP A 139 -9.19 -9.31 -14.87
C ASP A 139 -9.29 -8.03 -14.01
N PRO A 140 -8.87 -6.86 -14.53
CA PRO A 140 -8.95 -5.59 -13.81
C PRO A 140 -10.38 -5.22 -13.39
N GLY A 141 -11.36 -5.43 -14.27
CA GLY A 141 -12.76 -5.08 -13.99
C GLY A 141 -13.37 -5.91 -12.87
N ARG A 142 -12.82 -7.12 -12.65
CA ARG A 142 -13.26 -8.04 -11.60
C ARG A 142 -12.53 -7.82 -10.28
N THR A 143 -11.23 -7.52 -10.32
CA THR A 143 -10.37 -7.61 -9.12
C THR A 143 -9.97 -6.25 -8.53
N TRP A 144 -9.86 -5.20 -9.35
CA TRP A 144 -9.34 -3.92 -8.88
C TRP A 144 -10.20 -3.26 -7.81
N PRO A 145 -11.55 -3.15 -7.92
CA PRO A 145 -12.33 -2.44 -6.90
C PRO A 145 -12.12 -2.98 -5.49
N THR A 146 -12.12 -4.32 -5.33
CA THR A 146 -11.87 -4.97 -4.04
C THR A 146 -10.41 -4.87 -3.60
N SER A 147 -9.46 -4.82 -4.55
CA SER A 147 -8.04 -4.59 -4.23
C SER A 147 -7.78 -3.17 -3.75
N ASP A 148 -8.40 -2.19 -4.38
CA ASP A 148 -8.23 -0.78 -4.06
C ASP A 148 -8.67 -0.49 -2.62
N ALA A 149 -9.77 -1.12 -2.18
CA ALA A 149 -10.25 -1.03 -0.80
C ALA A 149 -9.24 -1.61 0.21
N ILE A 150 -8.69 -2.80 -0.07
CA ILE A 150 -7.65 -3.41 0.79
C ILE A 150 -6.39 -2.54 0.84
N CYS A 151 -5.92 -2.07 -0.31
CA CYS A 151 -4.71 -1.24 -0.40
C CYS A 151 -4.88 0.09 0.35
N THR A 152 -6.02 0.75 0.19
CA THR A 152 -6.35 1.97 0.94
C THR A 152 -6.37 1.69 2.45
N ALA A 153 -7.03 0.62 2.89
CA ALA A 153 -7.07 0.25 4.31
C ALA A 153 -5.68 -0.04 4.88
N LEU A 154 -4.85 -0.81 4.17
CA LEU A 154 -3.48 -1.12 4.58
C LEU A 154 -2.64 0.15 4.74
N GLN A 155 -2.79 1.11 3.84
CA GLN A 155 -2.06 2.36 3.89
C GLN A 155 -2.47 3.22 5.08
N VAL A 156 -3.79 3.36 5.32
CA VAL A 156 -4.29 4.08 6.48
C VAL A 156 -3.89 3.37 7.79
N ILE A 157 -3.92 2.04 7.84
CA ILE A 157 -3.40 1.27 9.00
C ILE A 157 -1.93 1.60 9.27
N ASN A 158 -1.08 1.63 8.23
CA ASN A 158 0.33 2.04 8.37
C ASN A 158 0.43 3.46 8.95
N HIS A 159 -0.32 4.41 8.41
CA HIS A 159 -0.34 5.79 8.91
C HIS A 159 -0.80 5.88 10.37
N LEU A 160 -1.77 5.07 10.79
CA LEU A 160 -2.21 5.01 12.19
C LEU A 160 -1.15 4.41 13.12
N GLN A 161 -0.44 3.38 12.67
CA GLN A 161 0.63 2.76 13.45
C GLN A 161 1.84 3.68 13.61
N ASP A 162 2.18 4.47 12.58
CA ASP A 162 3.36 5.34 12.56
C ASP A 162 3.04 6.82 12.87
N CYS A 163 1.78 7.19 13.14
CA CYS A 163 1.33 8.58 13.25
C CYS A 163 2.21 9.48 14.14
N ALA A 164 2.62 8.98 15.31
CA ALA A 164 3.47 9.74 16.22
C ALA A 164 4.93 9.79 15.78
N LYS A 165 5.43 8.75 15.10
CA LYS A 165 6.78 8.72 14.53
C LYS A 165 6.86 9.69 13.35
N ASP A 166 5.86 9.68 12.48
CA ASP A 166 5.77 10.58 11.32
C ASP A 166 5.69 12.05 11.76
N PHE A 167 4.89 12.34 12.79
CA PHE A 167 4.84 13.69 13.38
C PHE A 167 6.19 14.10 13.98
N ARG A 168 6.79 13.27 14.84
CA ARG A 168 8.02 13.63 15.57
C ARG A 168 9.26 13.75 14.69
N ASN A 169 9.39 12.90 13.67
CA ASN A 169 10.63 12.79 12.91
C ASN A 169 10.65 13.64 11.64
N VAL A 170 9.49 13.79 11.00
CA VAL A 170 9.38 14.44 9.68
C VAL A 170 8.23 15.43 9.58
N ASP A 171 7.57 15.75 10.70
CA ASP A 171 6.51 16.75 10.80
C ASP A 171 5.34 16.52 9.81
N ARG A 172 4.99 15.23 9.62
CA ARG A 172 3.88 14.79 8.76
C ARG A 172 2.72 14.27 9.60
N VAL A 173 1.50 14.60 9.18
CA VAL A 173 0.25 14.18 9.82
C VAL A 173 -0.75 13.73 8.77
N TYR A 174 -0.96 12.42 8.69
CA TYR A 174 -1.94 11.82 7.78
C TYR A 174 -3.35 11.76 8.37
N LEU A 175 -3.51 11.91 9.68
CA LEU A 175 -4.82 11.94 10.35
C LEU A 175 -5.59 13.19 9.87
N PRO A 176 -6.78 13.05 9.25
CA PRO A 176 -7.52 14.19 8.73
C PRO A 176 -7.88 15.19 9.83
N ARG A 177 -7.72 16.49 9.53
CA ARG A 177 -8.09 17.60 10.44
C ARG A 177 -9.55 17.51 10.86
N GLU A 178 -10.47 17.20 9.94
CA GLU A 178 -11.88 17.03 10.26
C GLU A 178 -12.13 15.96 11.35
N THR A 179 -11.35 14.88 11.34
CA THR A 179 -11.49 13.79 12.32
C THR A 179 -10.88 14.18 13.66
N LEU A 180 -9.73 14.87 13.64
CA LEU A 180 -9.14 15.45 14.85
C LEU A 180 -10.13 16.39 15.54
N GLU A 181 -10.72 17.33 14.77
CA GLU A 181 -11.71 18.30 15.27
C GLU A 181 -12.98 17.63 15.80
N LYS A 182 -13.50 16.62 15.08
CA LYS A 182 -14.69 15.85 15.48
C LYS A 182 -14.55 15.26 16.90
N HIS A 183 -13.35 14.83 17.28
CA HIS A 183 -13.09 14.22 18.60
C HIS A 183 -12.39 15.18 19.58
N GLY A 184 -12.15 16.43 19.19
CA GLY A 184 -11.48 17.44 20.02
C GLY A 184 -9.99 17.16 20.26
N ALA A 185 -9.34 16.39 19.39
CA ALA A 185 -7.90 16.11 19.45
C ALA A 185 -7.12 17.25 18.78
N ARG A 186 -5.88 17.47 19.23
CA ARG A 186 -4.98 18.43 18.60
C ARG A 186 -3.79 17.71 17.97
N ILE A 187 -3.18 18.34 16.96
CA ILE A 187 -2.00 17.77 16.30
C ILE A 187 -0.86 17.53 17.31
N GLU A 188 -0.68 18.43 18.28
CA GLU A 188 0.39 18.32 19.29
C GLU A 188 0.24 17.07 20.17
N ASP A 189 -0.95 16.49 20.26
CA ASP A 189 -1.20 15.27 21.04
C ASP A 189 -0.42 14.06 20.44
N LEU A 190 -0.06 14.10 19.15
CA LEU A 190 0.80 13.10 18.48
C LEU A 190 2.25 13.12 18.99
N GLY A 191 2.68 14.21 19.65
CA GLY A 191 4.00 14.33 20.23
C GLY A 191 4.16 13.61 21.58
N GLY A 192 3.06 13.14 22.18
CA GLY A 192 3.06 12.48 23.48
C GLY A 192 3.65 11.06 23.47
N GLU A 193 3.99 10.56 24.66
CA GLU A 193 4.37 9.16 24.85
C GLU A 193 3.17 8.20 24.75
N ARG A 194 1.95 8.72 24.97
CA ARG A 194 0.68 7.99 24.91
C ARG A 194 -0.40 8.86 24.28
N ALA A 195 -1.38 8.24 23.63
CA ALA A 195 -2.52 8.96 23.09
C ALA A 195 -3.39 9.55 24.20
N THR A 196 -3.81 10.81 24.02
CA THR A 196 -4.89 11.41 24.81
C THR A 196 -6.20 10.66 24.51
N PRO A 197 -7.23 10.72 25.39
CA PRO A 197 -8.52 10.12 25.09
C PRO A 197 -9.14 10.61 23.77
N ALA A 198 -8.94 11.89 23.43
CA ALA A 198 -9.38 12.47 22.17
C ALA A 198 -8.63 11.88 20.96
N LEU A 199 -7.29 11.82 21.01
CA LEU A 199 -6.49 11.21 19.94
C LEU A 199 -6.78 9.71 19.80
N ARG A 200 -7.04 9.02 20.91
CA ARG A 200 -7.45 7.61 20.92
C ARG A 200 -8.76 7.42 20.13
N ALA A 201 -9.76 8.28 20.35
CA ALA A 201 -11.02 8.24 19.62
C ALA A 201 -10.85 8.50 18.12
N VAL A 202 -9.91 9.37 17.72
CA VAL A 202 -9.55 9.59 16.30
C VAL A 202 -8.98 8.32 15.67
N ILE A 203 -8.05 7.65 16.36
CA ILE A 203 -7.44 6.41 15.89
C ILE A 203 -8.50 5.31 15.75
N GLU A 204 -9.43 5.21 16.70
CA GLU A 204 -10.54 4.25 16.66
C GLU A 204 -11.49 4.50 15.49
N ASP A 205 -11.86 5.76 15.23
CA ASP A 205 -12.73 6.16 14.11
C ASP A 205 -12.11 5.78 12.76
N LEU A 206 -10.82 6.12 12.56
CA LEU A 206 -10.11 5.79 11.33
C LEU A 206 -9.85 4.27 11.20
N ALA A 207 -9.57 3.57 12.30
CA ALA A 207 -9.43 2.12 12.29
C ALA A 207 -10.76 1.42 11.94
N GLN A 208 -11.90 1.96 12.37
CA GLN A 208 -13.22 1.46 11.97
C GLN A 208 -13.44 1.64 10.47
N ARG A 209 -13.08 2.80 9.89
CA ARG A 209 -13.14 2.99 8.42
C ARG A 209 -12.26 1.98 7.66
N CYS A 210 -11.08 1.65 8.20
CA CYS A 210 -10.25 0.60 7.62
C CYS A 210 -10.94 -0.78 7.66
N LEU A 211 -11.69 -1.09 8.73
CA LEU A 211 -12.45 -2.34 8.79
C LEU A 211 -13.58 -2.37 7.76
N ASP A 212 -14.25 -1.25 7.52
CA ASP A 212 -15.31 -1.14 6.52
C ASP A 212 -14.74 -1.38 5.10
N LEU A 213 -13.61 -0.74 4.77
CA LEU A 213 -12.87 -0.99 3.52
C LEU A 213 -12.39 -2.44 3.40
N LEU A 214 -11.94 -3.05 4.49
CA LEU A 214 -11.53 -4.46 4.47
C LEU A 214 -12.73 -5.39 4.28
N GLU A 215 -13.93 -5.04 4.73
CA GLU A 215 -15.13 -5.81 4.43
C GLU A 215 -15.49 -5.69 2.94
N GLU A 216 -15.40 -4.50 2.35
CA GLU A 216 -15.57 -4.30 0.90
C GLU A 216 -14.57 -5.13 0.09
N GLY A 217 -13.31 -5.19 0.55
CA GLY A 217 -12.24 -5.96 -0.08
C GLY A 217 -12.31 -7.48 0.16
N ARG A 218 -13.10 -7.94 1.13
CA ARG A 218 -13.15 -9.35 1.57
C ARG A 218 -13.35 -10.37 0.42
N PRO A 219 -14.12 -10.10 -0.65
CA PRO A 219 -14.30 -11.06 -1.73
C PRO A 219 -13.05 -11.31 -2.60
N LEU A 220 -12.03 -10.46 -2.55
CA LEU A 220 -10.90 -10.49 -3.52
C LEU A 220 -10.22 -11.86 -3.67
N PRO A 221 -9.87 -12.62 -2.60
CA PRO A 221 -9.26 -13.95 -2.75
C PRO A 221 -10.09 -14.94 -3.57
N ASP A 222 -11.41 -14.80 -3.57
CA ASP A 222 -12.33 -15.63 -4.34
C ASP A 222 -12.51 -15.13 -5.78
N LEU A 223 -12.11 -13.88 -6.08
CA LEU A 223 -12.15 -13.28 -7.41
C LEU A 223 -10.86 -13.52 -8.21
N ILE A 224 -9.75 -13.84 -7.55
CA ILE A 224 -8.45 -14.12 -8.17
C ILE A 224 -8.43 -15.54 -8.77
N ASP A 225 -8.00 -15.69 -10.01
CA ASP A 225 -7.85 -16.98 -10.67
C ASP A 225 -6.58 -17.72 -10.23
N ASP A 226 -5.46 -17.03 -10.07
CA ASP A 226 -4.23 -17.64 -9.56
C ASP A 226 -4.37 -18.06 -8.08
N THR A 227 -4.36 -19.37 -7.84
CA THR A 227 -4.53 -19.94 -6.49
C THR A 227 -3.45 -19.50 -5.51
N ARG A 228 -2.21 -19.31 -5.96
CA ARG A 228 -1.10 -18.92 -5.07
C ARG A 228 -1.23 -17.47 -4.66
N LEU A 229 -1.56 -16.59 -5.62
CA LEU A 229 -1.84 -15.19 -5.33
C LEU A 229 -3.05 -15.06 -4.38
N ALA A 230 -4.12 -15.81 -4.60
CA ALA A 230 -5.28 -15.74 -3.73
C ALA A 230 -4.99 -16.15 -2.28
N MET A 231 -4.15 -17.17 -2.06
CA MET A 231 -3.70 -17.52 -0.71
C MET A 231 -2.91 -16.39 -0.05
N GLU A 232 -2.00 -15.75 -0.81
CA GLU A 232 -1.23 -14.58 -0.34
C GLU A 232 -2.16 -13.44 0.05
N ILE A 233 -3.10 -13.07 -0.81
CA ILE A 233 -4.04 -11.97 -0.58
C ILE A 233 -4.99 -12.29 0.58
N ALA A 234 -5.44 -13.54 0.75
CA ALA A 234 -6.24 -13.94 1.90
C ALA A 234 -5.46 -13.79 3.22
N ALA A 235 -4.18 -14.15 3.21
CA ALA A 235 -3.30 -13.94 4.36
C ALA A 235 -3.15 -12.45 4.67
N ILE A 236 -2.80 -11.63 3.67
CA ILE A 236 -2.67 -10.17 3.82
C ILE A 236 -3.95 -9.54 4.35
N HIS A 237 -5.10 -9.86 3.75
CA HIS A 237 -6.41 -9.37 4.19
C HIS A 237 -6.68 -9.71 5.65
N ARG A 238 -6.47 -10.97 6.05
CA ARG A 238 -6.71 -11.41 7.42
C ARG A 238 -5.81 -10.69 8.42
N LEU A 239 -4.55 -10.46 8.06
CA LEU A 239 -3.59 -9.73 8.88
C LEU A 239 -3.97 -8.25 8.99
N ALA A 240 -4.42 -7.62 7.91
CA ALA A 240 -4.92 -6.25 7.92
C ALA A 240 -6.11 -6.10 8.87
N VAL A 241 -7.06 -7.03 8.85
CA VAL A 241 -8.20 -7.05 9.78
C VAL A 241 -7.74 -7.17 11.23
N LEU A 242 -6.71 -7.98 11.51
CA LEU A 242 -6.14 -8.08 12.86
C LEU A 242 -5.47 -6.78 13.31
N LEU A 243 -4.70 -6.13 12.43
CA LEU A 243 -4.04 -4.86 12.73
C LEU A 243 -5.06 -3.75 13.00
N ALA A 244 -6.07 -3.62 12.15
CA ALA A 244 -7.14 -2.65 12.34
C ALA A 244 -7.92 -2.88 13.64
N ARG A 245 -8.25 -4.14 13.98
CA ARG A 245 -8.85 -4.47 15.29
C ARG A 245 -7.91 -4.20 16.46
N GLY A 246 -6.60 -4.39 16.28
CA GLY A 246 -5.59 -4.01 17.26
C GLY A 246 -5.63 -2.51 17.56
N LEU A 247 -5.75 -1.68 16.52
CA LEU A 247 -5.90 -0.22 16.64
C LEU A 247 -7.21 0.21 17.33
N LEU A 248 -8.21 -0.67 17.45
CA LEU A 248 -9.43 -0.41 18.24
C LEU A 248 -9.25 -0.60 19.75
N VAL A 249 -8.18 -1.26 20.19
CA VAL A 249 -7.98 -1.54 21.63
C VAL A 249 -6.60 -1.18 22.17
N ARG A 250 -5.62 -0.92 21.31
CA ARG A 250 -4.24 -0.57 21.67
C ARG A 250 -3.92 0.86 21.25
N ASP A 251 -3.06 1.49 22.04
CA ASP A 251 -2.49 2.79 21.72
C ASP A 251 -1.22 2.65 20.86
N PRO A 252 -1.22 3.01 19.56
CA PRO A 252 -0.04 2.89 18.71
C PRO A 252 1.11 3.83 19.13
N LEU A 253 0.88 4.82 19.99
CA LEU A 253 1.96 5.69 20.51
C LEU A 253 2.86 4.96 21.51
N SER A 254 2.30 4.00 22.25
CA SER A 254 2.99 3.33 23.36
C SER A 254 3.03 1.81 23.27
N GLU A 255 2.21 1.21 22.42
CA GLU A 255 2.05 -0.24 22.29
C GLU A 255 2.32 -0.73 20.87
N LYS A 256 2.86 -1.95 20.77
CA LYS A 256 2.89 -2.64 19.47
C LYS A 256 1.50 -3.14 19.14
N VAL A 257 0.97 -2.69 18.01
CA VAL A 257 -0.36 -3.07 17.51
C VAL A 257 -0.41 -4.54 17.08
N HIS A 258 0.70 -5.10 16.56
CA HIS A 258 0.74 -6.49 16.11
C HIS A 258 0.90 -7.49 17.28
N HIS A 259 0.38 -8.71 17.11
CA HIS A 259 0.67 -9.83 18.01
C HIS A 259 2.10 -10.39 17.77
N GLY A 260 2.57 -11.29 18.62
CA GLY A 260 3.89 -11.93 18.43
C GLY A 260 4.01 -12.62 17.06
N LYS A 261 5.23 -12.68 16.51
CA LYS A 261 5.52 -13.20 15.15
C LYS A 261 4.86 -14.56 14.86
N ALA A 262 4.78 -15.44 15.86
CA ALA A 262 4.15 -16.75 15.73
C ALA A 262 2.62 -16.69 15.51
N ALA A 263 1.91 -15.85 16.26
CA ALA A 263 0.45 -15.69 16.11
C ALA A 263 0.09 -15.06 14.76
N PHE A 264 0.92 -14.12 14.30
CA PHE A 264 0.80 -13.50 12.99
C PHE A 264 0.98 -14.55 11.88
N ALA A 265 2.02 -15.39 11.96
CA ALA A 265 2.27 -16.47 11.01
C ALA A 265 1.15 -17.53 11.00
N LEU A 266 0.67 -17.97 12.17
CA LEU A 266 -0.43 -18.93 12.27
C LEU A 266 -1.72 -18.39 11.65
N THR A 267 -2.00 -17.10 11.84
CA THR A 267 -3.17 -16.45 11.23
C THR A 267 -3.07 -16.44 9.70
N ALA A 268 -1.92 -16.02 9.17
CA ALA A 268 -1.66 -16.01 7.74
C ALA A 268 -1.81 -17.40 7.12
N LEU A 269 -1.23 -18.43 7.77
CA LEU A 269 -1.34 -19.83 7.34
C LEU A 269 -2.79 -20.33 7.35
N GLY A 270 -3.57 -20.03 8.40
CA GLY A 270 -4.97 -20.42 8.49
C GLY A 270 -5.84 -19.81 7.38
N ALA A 271 -5.61 -18.54 7.04
CA ALA A 271 -6.32 -17.86 5.96
C ALA A 271 -5.97 -18.44 4.58
N ALA A 272 -4.68 -18.69 4.33
CA ALA A 272 -4.21 -19.35 3.10
C ALA A 272 -4.80 -20.76 2.95
N ALA A 273 -4.77 -21.57 4.02
CA ALA A 273 -5.31 -22.93 4.02
C ALA A 273 -6.83 -22.95 3.79
N THR A 274 -7.58 -22.04 4.42
CA THR A 274 -9.03 -21.91 4.21
C THR A 274 -9.37 -21.56 2.77
N THR A 275 -8.60 -20.64 2.17
CA THR A 275 -8.78 -20.25 0.77
C THR A 275 -8.49 -21.42 -0.17
N LEU A 276 -7.41 -22.16 0.06
CA LEU A 276 -7.06 -23.35 -0.71
C LEU A 276 -8.16 -24.42 -0.63
N ALA A 277 -8.70 -24.68 0.57
CA ALA A 277 -9.75 -25.66 0.78
C ALA A 277 -11.08 -25.30 0.09
N ARG A 278 -11.36 -24.00 -0.10
CA ARG A 278 -12.57 -23.51 -0.79
C ARG A 278 -12.46 -23.53 -2.31
N ARG A 279 -11.25 -23.62 -2.87
CA ARG A 279 -11.01 -23.55 -4.34
C ARG A 279 -11.85 -24.54 -5.16
N PRO A 280 -12.00 -25.82 -4.79
CA PRO A 280 -12.82 -26.76 -5.55
C PRO A 280 -14.30 -26.37 -5.63
N PHE A 281 -14.80 -25.59 -4.67
CA PHE A 281 -16.20 -25.19 -4.53
C PHE A 281 -16.50 -23.82 -5.14
N ARG A 282 -15.54 -23.19 -5.83
CA ARG A 282 -15.68 -21.86 -6.47
C ARG A 282 -16.68 -21.84 -7.65
N ARG A 283 -17.25 -22.98 -8.05
CA ARG A 283 -18.22 -23.05 -9.15
C ARG A 283 -19.53 -22.33 -8.76
N HIS A 284 -19.85 -21.29 -9.56
CA HIS A 284 -21.14 -20.57 -9.68
C HIS A 284 -21.34 -19.24 -8.92
N LEU A 285 -20.34 -18.36 -8.91
CA LEU A 285 -20.58 -16.91 -8.78
C LEU A 285 -20.29 -16.21 -10.12
N GLN A 286 -21.14 -16.46 -11.12
CA GLN A 286 -21.32 -15.58 -12.27
C GLN A 286 -22.80 -15.21 -12.34
N PRO A 287 -23.20 -13.98 -11.99
CA PRO A 287 -24.48 -13.45 -12.45
C PRO A 287 -24.36 -13.12 -13.94
N ALA A 288 -25.38 -13.50 -14.69
CA ALA A 288 -25.53 -13.24 -16.10
C ALA A 288 -25.35 -11.74 -16.44
N LEU A 289 -24.27 -11.39 -17.15
CA LEU A 289 -24.18 -10.16 -17.95
C LEU A 289 -24.14 -10.52 -19.44
N ARG A 290 -25.09 -11.36 -19.86
CA ARG A 290 -25.46 -11.55 -21.27
C ARG A 290 -26.96 -11.35 -21.37
N GLY A 291 -27.39 -10.13 -21.71
CA GLY A 291 -28.79 -9.86 -22.05
C GLY A 291 -29.28 -8.46 -21.70
N ALA A 292 -28.73 -7.42 -22.33
CA ALA A 292 -29.42 -6.14 -22.50
C ALA A 292 -28.71 -5.32 -23.60
N ARG A 293 -28.77 -5.82 -24.83
CA ARG A 293 -28.71 -5.00 -26.04
C ARG A 293 -29.81 -5.51 -26.95
N SER A 294 -30.97 -4.89 -26.83
CA SER A 294 -32.00 -4.79 -27.86
C SER A 294 -32.05 -3.34 -28.30
#